data_AF-A0AAE1S9B8-F1
#
_entry.id   AF-A0AAE1S9B8-F1
#
_cell.length_a   1.000
_cell.length_b   1.000
_cell.length_c   1.000
_cell.angle_alpha   90.00
_cell.angle_beta   90.00
_cell.angle_gamma   90.00
#
_symmetry.space_group_name_H-M   'P 1'
#
loop_
_entity.id
_entity.type
_entity.pdbx_description
1 polymer ?
#
loop_
_entity_poly.entity_id
_entity_poly.type
_entity_poly.pdbx_seq_one_letter_code
_entity_poly.pdbx_strand_id
1 'polypeptide(L)'
;MQEAFRSIEDIYGLMCMVKKTPKPSLMVVCKLTEIFRMSSNHLYHAYAWLKLFSLQKSFNKNLSKKDLQLIASSVVLAALSVSPCDQLYGASHLELENEKEKSLRVANLIGFDVEVEPRAEKREAVSRSSILSELVS
;
A
#
# COMPACT_ATOMS: atom_id res chain seq x y z
N MET A 1 -10.07 -22.11 0.12
CA MET A 1 -10.50 -21.85 1.52
C MET A 1 -9.42 -22.21 2.53
N GLN A 2 -8.76 -23.38 2.45
CA GLN A 2 -7.74 -23.81 3.42
C GLN A 2 -6.53 -22.85 3.56
N GLU A 3 -6.07 -22.23 2.48
CA GLU A 3 -4.98 -21.23 2.54
C GLU A 3 -5.35 -19.95 3.28
N ALA A 4 -6.62 -19.53 3.22
CA ALA A 4 -7.09 -18.37 3.96
C ALA A 4 -7.10 -18.64 5.48
N PHE A 5 -7.50 -19.85 5.89
CA PHE A 5 -7.44 -20.27 7.30
C PHE A 5 -6.00 -20.41 7.80
N ARG A 6 -5.12 -21.00 7.00
CA ARG A 6 -3.69 -21.12 7.34
C ARG A 6 -3.03 -19.75 7.51
N SER A 7 -3.38 -18.79 6.66
CA SER A 7 -2.91 -17.39 6.76
C SER A 7 -3.44 -16.69 8.02
N ILE A 8 -4.67 -16.99 8.46
CA ILE A 8 -5.22 -16.47 9.72
C ILE A 8 -4.50 -17.09 10.93
N GLU A 9 -4.22 -18.39 10.92
CA GLU A 9 -3.49 -19.09 11.99
C GLU A 9 -2.03 -18.62 12.10
N ASP A 10 -1.34 -18.40 10.98
CA ASP A 10 0.01 -17.86 10.97
C ASP A 10 0.05 -16.42 11.50
N ILE A 11 -0.94 -15.59 11.15
CA ILE A 11 -1.10 -14.24 11.70
C ILE A 11 -1.36 -14.30 13.20
N TYR A 12 -2.26 -15.18 13.66
CA TYR A 12 -2.57 -15.34 15.08
C TYR A 12 -1.36 -15.85 15.87
N GLY A 13 -0.62 -16.82 15.32
CA GLY A 13 0.62 -17.35 15.90
C GLY A 13 1.69 -16.28 16.03
N LEU A 14 1.90 -15.48 14.98
CA LEU A 14 2.81 -14.32 15.03
C LEU A 14 2.35 -13.29 16.08
N MET A 15 1.07 -12.95 16.14
CA MET A 15 0.51 -12.00 17.11
C MET A 15 0.68 -12.45 18.56
N CYS A 16 0.62 -13.76 18.84
CA CYS A 16 0.90 -14.32 20.17
C CYS A 16 2.39 -14.28 20.54
N MET A 17 3.30 -14.33 19.55
CA MET A 17 4.74 -14.26 19.78
C MET A 17 5.26 -12.82 19.93
N VAL A 18 4.58 -11.82 19.35
CA VAL A 18 4.91 -10.41 19.56
C VAL A 18 4.24 -9.90 20.85
N LYS A 19 5.03 -9.59 21.89
CA LYS A 19 4.55 -9.10 23.20
C LYS A 19 3.67 -7.83 23.16
N LYS A 20 3.52 -7.20 21.98
CA LYS A 20 2.62 -6.08 21.71
C LYS A 20 1.94 -6.30 20.36
N THR A 21 0.62 -6.34 20.36
CA THR A 21 -0.17 -6.42 19.13
C THR A 21 0.11 -5.19 18.26
N PRO A 22 0.47 -5.36 16.98
CA PRO A 22 0.62 -4.24 16.05
C PRO A 22 -0.71 -3.47 15.93
N LYS A 23 -0.62 -2.16 15.67
CA LYS A 23 -1.83 -1.33 15.51
C LYS A 23 -2.71 -1.87 14.37
N PRO A 24 -4.06 -1.83 14.50
CA PRO A 24 -4.98 -2.30 13.46
C PRO A 24 -4.69 -1.69 12.07
N SER A 25 -4.39 -0.40 12.00
CA SER A 25 -4.04 0.28 10.74
C SER A 25 -2.79 -0.32 10.08
N LEU A 26 -1.79 -0.70 10.87
CA LEU A 26 -0.57 -1.33 10.38
C LEU A 26 -0.84 -2.75 9.88
N MET A 27 -1.66 -3.52 10.60
CA MET A 27 -2.06 -4.85 10.18
C MET A 27 -2.82 -4.84 8.85
N VAL A 28 -3.77 -3.92 8.68
CA VAL A 28 -4.54 -3.85 7.44
C VAL A 28 -3.63 -3.48 6.27
N VAL A 29 -2.76 -2.48 6.44
CA VAL A 29 -1.82 -2.10 5.38
C VAL A 29 -0.89 -3.26 5.01
N CYS A 30 -0.37 -4.03 5.98
CA CYS A 30 0.41 -5.24 5.69
C CYS A 30 -0.39 -6.26 4.86
N LYS A 31 -1.67 -6.48 5.17
CA LYS A 31 -2.50 -7.44 4.43
C LYS A 31 -2.84 -6.94 3.02
N LEU A 32 -3.11 -5.64 2.87
CA LEU A 32 -3.34 -5.02 1.57
C LEU A 32 -2.10 -5.12 0.68
N THR A 33 -0.90 -4.94 1.23
CA THR A 33 0.37 -5.13 0.49
C THR A 33 0.46 -6.54 -0.10
N GLU A 34 0.08 -7.57 0.66
CA GLU A 34 0.05 -8.96 0.18
C GLU A 34 -1.01 -9.19 -0.91
N ILE A 35 -2.24 -8.72 -0.68
CA ILE A 35 -3.35 -8.85 -1.64
C ILE A 35 -3.02 -8.20 -2.98
N PHE A 36 -2.51 -6.97 -2.98
CA PHE A 36 -2.17 -6.27 -4.23
C PHE A 36 -1.01 -6.94 -4.98
N ARG A 37 -0.04 -7.52 -4.25
CA ARG A 37 1.03 -8.31 -4.85
C ARG A 37 0.48 -9.53 -5.59
N MET A 38 -0.39 -10.29 -4.92
CA MET A 38 -0.99 -11.52 -5.48
C MET A 38 -1.94 -11.22 -6.64
N SER A 39 -2.62 -10.09 -6.61
CA SER A 39 -3.55 -9.67 -7.66
C SER A 39 -2.87 -8.99 -8.85
N SER A 40 -1.53 -8.97 -8.90
CA SER A 40 -0.73 -8.28 -9.92
C SER A 40 -1.07 -6.78 -10.08
N ASN A 41 -1.60 -6.18 -9.02
CA ASN A 41 -1.97 -4.77 -8.95
C ASN A 41 -0.78 -3.94 -8.46
N HIS A 42 0.28 -3.88 -9.29
CA HIS A 42 1.60 -3.36 -8.91
C HIS A 42 1.58 -1.91 -8.40
N LEU A 43 0.72 -1.04 -8.96
CA LEU A 43 0.58 0.35 -8.52
C LEU A 43 0.07 0.45 -7.08
N TYR A 44 -0.97 -0.32 -6.75
CA TYR A 44 -1.52 -0.37 -5.39
C TYR A 44 -0.61 -1.12 -4.42
N HIS A 45 0.14 -2.10 -4.92
CA HIS A 45 1.18 -2.76 -4.13
C HIS A 45 2.28 -1.76 -3.70
N ALA A 46 2.76 -0.93 -4.62
CA ALA A 46 3.74 0.12 -4.34
C ALA A 46 3.20 1.16 -3.35
N TYR A 47 1.94 1.56 -3.51
CA TYR A 47 1.29 2.50 -2.61
C TYR A 47 1.07 1.93 -1.19
N ALA A 48 0.69 0.66 -1.07
CA ALA A 48 0.54 0.00 0.22
C ALA A 48 1.88 -0.10 0.97
N TRP A 49 2.99 -0.37 0.26
CA TRP A 49 4.33 -0.28 0.82
C TRP A 49 4.68 1.12 1.32
N LEU A 50 4.36 2.16 0.55
CA LEU A 50 4.60 3.55 0.95
C LEU A 50 3.81 3.92 2.22
N LYS A 51 2.55 3.50 2.32
CA LYS A 51 1.76 3.68 3.56
C LYS A 51 2.35 2.92 4.73
N LEU A 52 2.83 1.69 4.52
CA LEU A 52 3.50 0.93 5.57
C LEU A 52 4.76 1.65 6.06
N PHE A 53 5.57 2.18 5.14
CA PHE A 53 6.74 3.00 5.46
C PHE A 53 6.37 4.19 6.34
N SER A 54 5.37 4.99 5.93
CA SER A 54 4.94 6.18 6.67
C SER A 54 4.39 5.84 8.07
N LEU A 55 3.61 4.76 8.20
CA LEU A 55 3.10 4.29 9.50
C LEU A 55 4.23 3.80 10.42
N GLN A 56 5.17 3.04 9.88
CA GLN A 56 6.32 2.52 10.64
C GLN A 56 7.23 3.67 11.12
N LYS A 57 7.54 4.63 10.24
CA LYS A 57 8.31 5.84 10.55
C LYS A 57 7.64 6.69 11.64
N SER A 58 6.31 6.80 11.62
CA SER A 58 5.56 7.67 12.55
C SER A 58 5.28 7.02 13.91
N PHE A 59 4.99 5.71 13.95
CA PHE A 59 4.45 5.07 15.14
C PHE A 59 5.36 4.01 15.78
N ASN A 60 6.34 3.47 15.05
CA ASN A 60 7.22 2.44 15.58
C ASN A 60 8.54 3.05 16.11
N LYS A 61 8.53 3.43 17.39
CA LYS A 61 9.69 4.02 18.07
C LYS A 61 10.89 3.07 18.23
N ASN A 62 10.70 1.77 18.02
CA ASN A 62 11.77 0.76 18.13
C ASN A 62 12.30 0.31 16.76
N LEU A 63 11.88 0.98 15.68
CA LEU A 63 12.29 0.62 14.34
C LEU A 63 13.78 0.95 14.13
N SER A 64 14.58 -0.04 13.77
CA SER A 64 15.99 0.20 13.47
C SER A 64 16.14 0.93 12.13
N LYS A 65 17.25 1.64 11.96
CA LYS A 65 17.59 2.29 10.68
C LYS A 65 17.67 1.26 9.52
N LYS A 66 18.13 0.04 9.80
CA LYS A 66 18.22 -1.05 8.81
C LYS A 66 16.82 -1.51 8.36
N ASP A 67 15.89 -1.65 9.30
CA ASP A 67 14.52 -2.06 8.99
C ASP A 67 13.79 -0.98 8.19
N LEU A 68 13.96 0.30 8.58
CA LEU A 68 13.41 1.42 7.83
C LEU A 68 13.97 1.47 6.40
N GLN A 69 15.27 1.24 6.22
CA GLN A 69 15.90 1.15 4.90
C GLN A 69 15.35 -0.01 4.08
N LEU A 70 15.13 -1.19 4.69
CA LEU A 70 14.54 -2.35 4.02
C LEU A 70 13.13 -2.05 3.49
N ILE A 71 12.32 -1.38 4.31
CA ILE A 71 10.97 -0.97 3.92
C ILE A 71 11.05 0.06 2.77
N ALA A 72 11.92 1.06 2.87
CA ALA A 72 12.12 2.04 1.80
C ALA A 72 12.58 1.39 0.48
N SER A 73 13.52 0.44 0.53
CA SER A 73 13.93 -0.34 -0.65
C SER A 73 12.78 -1.14 -1.24
N SER A 74 11.90 -1.69 -0.40
CA SER A 74 10.69 -2.40 -0.84
C SER A 74 9.71 -1.47 -1.56
N VAL A 75 9.54 -0.22 -1.08
CA VAL A 75 8.76 0.82 -1.77
C VAL A 75 9.34 1.10 -3.15
N VAL A 76 10.66 1.33 -3.25
CA VAL A 76 11.32 1.60 -4.54
C VAL A 76 11.15 0.42 -5.49
N LEU A 77 11.44 -0.80 -5.05
CA LEU A 77 11.30 -2.00 -5.89
C LEU A 77 9.87 -2.17 -6.39
N ALA A 78 8.87 -2.02 -5.51
CA ALA A 78 7.47 -2.11 -5.89
C ALA A 78 7.08 -1.00 -6.90
N ALA A 79 7.56 0.23 -6.70
CA ALA A 79 7.33 1.34 -7.63
C ALA A 79 8.00 1.09 -8.99
N LEU A 80 9.20 0.50 -9.03
CA LEU A 80 9.89 0.14 -10.26
C LEU A 80 9.19 -1.01 -11.02
N SER A 81 8.51 -1.92 -10.31
CA SER A 81 7.67 -2.97 -10.91
C SER A 81 6.37 -2.44 -11.51
N VAL A 82 5.99 -1.19 -11.25
CA VAL A 82 4.88 -0.54 -11.97
C VAL A 82 5.36 -0.26 -13.39
N SER A 83 4.74 -0.91 -14.37
CA SER A 83 5.04 -0.70 -15.79
C SER A 83 5.03 0.80 -16.10
N PRO A 84 6.13 1.34 -16.67
CA PRO A 84 6.13 2.68 -17.21
C PRO A 84 5.15 2.68 -18.40
N CYS A 85 3.98 3.25 -18.15
CA CYS A 85 2.84 3.42 -19.04
C CYS A 85 3.07 3.11 -20.54
N ASP A 86 2.52 1.99 -21.03
CA ASP A 86 2.23 1.75 -22.46
C ASP A 86 0.87 1.05 -22.69
N GLN A 87 0.11 0.76 -21.62
CA GLN A 87 -1.09 -0.09 -21.72
C GLN A 87 -2.38 0.68 -22.11
N LEU A 88 -2.32 2.01 -22.24
CA LEU A 88 -3.48 2.83 -22.62
C LEU A 88 -3.43 3.33 -24.07
N TYR A 89 -2.39 2.97 -24.84
CA TYR A 89 -2.32 3.28 -26.25
C TYR A 89 -3.35 2.40 -27.01
N GLY A 90 -4.58 2.89 -27.12
CA GLY A 90 -5.71 2.18 -27.74
C GLY A 90 -6.87 1.80 -26.81
N ALA A 91 -6.83 2.16 -25.52
CA ALA A 91 -7.96 1.95 -24.62
C ALA A 91 -9.13 2.88 -24.97
N SER A 92 -10.35 2.34 -24.96
CA SER A 92 -11.56 3.14 -25.18
C SER A 92 -11.82 4.11 -24.02
N HIS A 93 -12.59 5.17 -24.27
CA HIS A 93 -13.00 6.13 -23.24
C HIS A 93 -13.66 5.44 -22.03
N LEU A 94 -14.52 4.45 -22.29
CA LEU A 94 -15.22 3.69 -21.25
C LEU A 94 -14.27 2.86 -20.38
N GLU A 95 -13.22 2.28 -20.98
CA GLU A 95 -12.20 1.53 -20.24
C GLU A 95 -11.39 2.46 -19.33
N LEU A 96 -11.06 3.65 -19.80
CA LEU A 96 -10.37 4.68 -19.00
C LEU A 96 -11.24 5.16 -17.83
N GLU A 97 -12.54 5.36 -18.03
CA GLU A 97 -13.47 5.75 -16.96
C GLU A 97 -13.63 4.65 -15.91
N ASN A 98 -13.77 3.39 -16.35
CA ASN A 98 -13.86 2.24 -15.46
C ASN A 98 -12.56 2.08 -14.63
N GLU A 99 -11.39 2.25 -15.25
CA GLU A 99 -10.11 2.15 -14.53
C GLU A 99 -9.93 3.29 -13.52
N LYS A 100 -10.37 4.51 -13.85
CA LYS A 100 -10.41 5.62 -12.90
C LYS A 100 -11.35 5.35 -11.72
N GLU A 101 -12.53 4.81 -11.97
CA GLU A 101 -13.49 4.49 -10.91
C GLU A 101 -12.96 3.39 -9.98
N LYS A 102 -12.40 2.31 -10.55
CA LYS A 102 -11.70 1.28 -9.79
C LYS A 102 -10.59 1.88 -8.95
N SER A 103 -9.80 2.78 -9.54
CA SER A 103 -8.70 3.45 -8.84
C SER A 103 -9.18 4.27 -7.66
N LEU A 104 -10.29 4.99 -7.81
CA LEU A 104 -10.90 5.75 -6.74
C LEU A 104 -11.40 4.84 -5.60
N ARG A 105 -12.06 3.72 -5.94
CA ARG A 105 -12.55 2.74 -4.95
C ARG A 105 -11.40 2.11 -4.16
N VAL A 106 -10.31 1.74 -4.84
CA VAL A 106 -9.12 1.17 -4.18
C VAL A 106 -8.42 2.22 -3.33
N ALA A 107 -8.30 3.47 -3.80
CA ALA A 107 -7.76 4.55 -2.99
C ALA A 107 -8.55 4.77 -1.69
N ASN A 108 -9.89 4.66 -1.73
CA ASN A 108 -10.73 4.70 -0.54
C ASN A 108 -10.49 3.50 0.41
N LEU A 109 -10.25 2.31 -0.13
CA LEU A 109 -9.94 1.11 0.68
C LEU A 109 -8.60 1.24 1.42
N ILE A 110 -7.61 1.87 0.80
CA ILE A 110 -6.28 2.08 1.40
C ILE A 110 -6.27 3.32 2.30
N GLY A 111 -7.16 4.29 2.04
CA GLY A 111 -7.43 5.46 2.87
C GLY A 111 -8.30 5.14 4.07
N PHE A 112 -7.75 4.41 5.05
CA PHE A 112 -8.37 4.28 6.37
C PHE A 112 -8.57 5.66 7.01
N ASP A 113 -9.82 5.99 7.34
CA ASP A 113 -10.27 7.06 8.23
C ASP A 113 -9.20 7.43 9.29
N VAL A 114 -8.49 8.53 9.05
CA VAL A 114 -7.79 9.31 10.07
C VAL A 114 -8.13 10.75 9.76
N GLU A 115 -9.15 11.23 10.48
CA GLU A 115 -9.57 12.62 10.67
C GLU A 115 -9.70 13.45 9.39
N VAL A 116 -10.95 13.85 9.14
CA VAL A 116 -11.33 14.97 8.29
C VAL A 116 -10.59 16.23 8.76
N GLU A 117 -9.37 16.42 8.31
CA GLU A 117 -8.84 17.75 8.02
C GLU A 117 -9.32 18.10 6.61
N PRO A 118 -9.97 19.25 6.40
CA PRO A 118 -10.59 19.61 5.14
C PRO A 118 -9.52 20.11 4.18
N ARG A 119 -8.58 19.25 3.77
CA ARG A 119 -7.71 19.53 2.62
C ARG A 119 -8.16 18.69 1.45
N ALA A 120 -9.24 19.19 0.84
CA ALA A 120 -9.58 18.95 -0.55
C ALA A 120 -8.51 19.58 -1.47
N GLU A 121 -7.26 19.16 -1.34
CA GLU A 121 -6.21 19.56 -2.28
C GLU A 121 -5.86 18.32 -3.08
N LYS A 122 -6.62 18.16 -4.17
CA LYS A 122 -6.37 17.28 -5.31
C LYS A 122 -5.79 15.93 -4.89
N ARG A 123 -6.64 14.92 -4.72
CA ARG A 123 -6.22 13.51 -4.78
C ARG A 123 -5.61 13.28 -6.16
N GLU A 124 -4.33 13.62 -6.29
CA GLU A 124 -3.54 13.37 -7.48
C GLU A 124 -3.60 11.86 -7.70
N ALA A 125 -3.88 11.45 -8.93
CA ALA A 125 -4.00 10.04 -9.24
C ALA A 125 -2.69 9.35 -8.81
N VAL A 126 -2.80 8.32 -7.98
CA VAL A 126 -1.63 7.57 -7.49
C VAL A 126 -0.82 7.15 -8.70
N SER A 127 0.44 7.56 -8.73
CA SER A 127 1.34 7.33 -9.86
C SER A 127 2.71 6.94 -9.35
N ARG A 128 3.48 6.25 -10.21
CA ARG A 128 4.86 5.85 -9.88
C ARG A 128 5.74 7.04 -9.48
N SER A 129 5.62 8.17 -10.18
CA SER A 129 6.37 9.39 -9.85
C SER A 129 5.97 9.96 -8.49
N SER A 130 4.66 10.06 -8.22
CA SER A 130 4.15 10.55 -6.93
C SER A 130 4.66 9.70 -5.76
N ILE A 131 4.64 8.35 -5.89
CA ILE A 131 5.16 7.42 -4.87
C ILE A 131 6.64 7.67 -4.58
N LEU A 132 7.46 7.84 -5.62
CA LEU A 132 8.89 8.08 -5.46
C LEU A 132 9.18 9.46 -4.87
N SER A 133 8.43 10.49 -5.28
CA SER A 133 8.53 11.83 -4.72
C SER A 133 8.18 11.86 -3.23
N GLU A 134 7.11 11.18 -2.81
CA GLU A 134 6.71 11.10 -1.39
C GLU A 134 7.75 10.35 -0.54
N LEU A 135 8.38 9.30 -1.07
CA LEU A 135 9.41 8.55 -0.34
C LEU A 135 10.67 9.38 -0.02
N VAL A 136 11.00 10.35 -0.87
CA VAL A 136 12.19 11.21 -0.73
C VAL A 136 11.91 12.43 0.15
N SER A 137 10.63 12.72 0.48
CA SER A 137 10.22 13.82 1.36
C SER A 137 10.37 13.53 2.85
#